data_AF-A0A5C3P6J3-F1
#
_entry.id   AF-A0A5C3P6J3-F1
#
_cell.length_a   1.000
_cell.length_b   1.000
_cell.length_c   1.000
_cell.angle_alpha   90.00
_cell.angle_beta   90.00
_cell.angle_gamma   90.00
#
_symmetry.space_group_name_H-M   'P 1'
#
loop_
_entity.id
_entity.type
_entity.pdbx_description
1 polymer ?
#
loop_
_entity_poly.entity_id
_entity_poly.type
_entity_poly.pdbx_seq_one_letter_code
_entity_poly.pdbx_strand_id
1 'polypeptide(L)'
;MPPGVDIVHVSPDLNDPDWLALVLRGLHELNEGDDHCLKAPDAPESAAPSQTSSQLDEAILDSLACLLVHLPRDQVVAITILPPVHACIERSKFLITQNAAVPSDVVVRDQLKRIVDHIRSARYLYVESLGVDSSRKSSRLILPAVGRGRESLTPLEAELYDCEITIIWHCWEKIERRLLKDDRDTTFRELVGDVNGAPAADRQDLDDGERLVLGQLQSQGEAQRNTLTELATCVQMMDTLLVDKPGPPYDAGTSENDRKKLVVVRGFITHVYQILSDDEFKHMLQLCDKYLEAQRLRQANVRGTPQQSWTVTRWVTKLVSVRHDFAKILGFVRSRTMSSLLEKDPEVFCVPVRGRVERRVFEISDTDVRNALRQAGWDDLNAEVHQEFFQQLRSRLASFQFKQAPDDAPPTYHEQMAVHCECALLAHLHEEAKIRPPIPYVGVSKLSCQLCHLYFDCYSDITGTAVHTRGTHGQLVEWQTPSLLPASAAEDQQLRELLRGQLLRRLVTEVARSRTRQRLSTSSQSTVPSEGAEVTNGPRMPGVVDSLTAMVDKMNKPPRKRRTTTTA
;
A
#
# COMPACT_ATOMS: atom_id res chain seq x y z
N MET A 1 -2.18 -29.80 6.44
CA MET A 1 -2.88 -28.88 7.37
C MET A 1 -2.01 -28.74 8.62
N PRO A 2 -1.76 -27.53 9.13
CA PRO A 2 -1.11 -27.41 10.43
C PRO A 2 -2.01 -28.06 11.50
N PRO A 3 -1.49 -28.92 12.37
CA PRO A 3 -2.28 -29.58 13.40
C PRO A 3 -2.73 -28.57 14.47
N GLY A 4 -4.01 -28.62 14.84
CA GLY A 4 -4.54 -28.01 16.07
C GLY A 4 -5.02 -26.56 16.00
N VAL A 5 -5.85 -26.20 15.02
CA VAL A 5 -6.60 -24.92 15.08
C VAL A 5 -7.95 -25.16 15.75
N ASP A 6 -8.11 -24.65 16.96
CA ASP A 6 -9.38 -24.66 17.68
C ASP A 6 -10.34 -23.68 16.95
N ILE A 7 -11.43 -24.22 16.40
CA ILE A 7 -12.52 -23.42 15.82
C ILE A 7 -13.49 -23.10 16.95
N VAL A 8 -13.74 -21.81 17.17
CA VAL A 8 -14.69 -21.36 18.19
C VAL A 8 -15.91 -20.78 17.48
N HIS A 9 -17.02 -21.49 17.60
CA HIS A 9 -18.32 -20.98 17.18
C HIS A 9 -18.74 -19.88 18.16
N VAL A 10 -18.96 -18.68 17.64
CA VAL A 10 -19.40 -17.54 18.43
C VAL A 10 -20.77 -17.10 17.93
N SER A 11 -21.74 -17.08 18.83
CA SER A 11 -23.03 -16.45 18.57
C SER A 11 -22.80 -14.95 18.35
N PRO A 12 -23.34 -14.34 17.28
CA PRO A 12 -23.26 -12.91 17.08
C PRO A 12 -23.78 -12.15 18.31
N ASP A 13 -22.91 -11.34 18.93
CA ASP A 13 -23.28 -10.40 19.99
C ASP A 13 -23.10 -8.98 19.46
N LEU A 14 -24.08 -8.13 19.70
CA LEU A 14 -24.06 -6.72 19.30
C LEU A 14 -23.05 -5.91 20.11
N ASN A 15 -22.57 -6.47 21.22
CA ASN A 15 -21.47 -5.93 22.00
C ASN A 15 -20.09 -6.36 21.47
N ASP A 16 -20.03 -7.27 20.50
CA ASP A 16 -18.79 -7.78 19.93
C ASP A 16 -18.31 -6.89 18.77
N PRO A 17 -17.15 -6.20 18.91
CA PRO A 17 -16.64 -5.35 17.85
C PRO A 17 -16.27 -6.14 16.57
N ASP A 18 -15.95 -7.43 16.70
CA ASP A 18 -15.64 -8.30 15.55
C ASP A 18 -16.87 -8.51 14.66
N TRP A 19 -18.03 -8.76 15.29
CA TRP A 19 -19.31 -8.88 14.59
C TRP A 19 -19.68 -7.57 13.89
N LEU A 20 -19.55 -6.43 14.57
CA LEU A 20 -19.85 -5.12 13.99
C LEU A 20 -18.92 -4.78 12.82
N ALA A 21 -17.63 -5.11 12.93
CA ALA A 21 -16.66 -4.93 11.85
C ALA A 21 -17.00 -5.79 10.61
N LEU A 22 -17.43 -7.03 10.83
CA LEU A 22 -17.87 -7.93 9.77
C LEU A 22 -19.11 -7.39 9.04
N VAL A 23 -20.14 -6.96 9.77
CA VAL A 23 -21.35 -6.37 9.18
C VAL A 23 -21.01 -5.08 8.43
N LEU A 24 -20.15 -4.23 9.00
CA LEU A 24 -19.70 -3.00 8.36
C LEU A 24 -18.99 -3.27 7.03
N ARG A 25 -18.10 -4.26 6.97
CA ARG A 25 -17.44 -4.68 5.72
C ARG A 25 -18.45 -5.15 4.69
N GLY A 26 -19.38 -6.02 5.07
CA GLY A 26 -20.41 -6.53 4.16
C GLY A 26 -21.25 -5.41 3.55
N LEU A 27 -21.68 -4.44 4.35
CA LEU A 27 -22.43 -3.28 3.87
C LEU A 27 -21.62 -2.37 2.96
N HIS A 28 -20.36 -2.13 3.33
CA HIS A 28 -19.46 -1.29 2.56
C HIS A 28 -19.25 -1.86 1.14
N GLU A 29 -18.96 -3.16 1.04
CA GLU A 29 -18.78 -3.82 -0.26
C GLU A 29 -20.08 -3.82 -1.09
N LEU A 30 -21.26 -3.96 -0.47
CA LEU A 30 -22.52 -3.79 -1.19
C LEU A 30 -22.70 -2.36 -1.71
N ASN A 31 -22.34 -1.36 -0.90
CA ASN A 31 -22.51 0.05 -1.22
C ASN A 31 -21.58 0.51 -2.35
N GLU A 32 -20.39 -0.05 -2.46
CA GLU A 32 -19.40 0.30 -3.47
C GLU A 32 -19.50 -0.58 -4.72
N GLY A 33 -20.13 -1.74 -4.61
CA GLY A 33 -20.07 -2.78 -5.64
C GLY A 33 -18.71 -3.46 -5.66
N ASP A 34 -18.44 -4.26 -6.70
CA ASP A 34 -17.13 -4.91 -6.88
C ASP A 34 -16.00 -3.92 -7.26
N ASP A 35 -16.28 -2.62 -7.30
CA ASP A 35 -15.29 -1.59 -7.58
C ASP A 35 -14.48 -1.30 -6.29
N HIS A 36 -13.59 -2.24 -5.95
CA HIS A 36 -12.77 -2.31 -4.72
C HIS A 36 -11.77 -1.14 -4.49
N CYS A 37 -11.93 -0.02 -5.19
CA CYS A 37 -11.03 1.11 -5.14
C CYS A 37 -11.80 2.38 -4.76
N LEU A 38 -12.18 2.52 -3.50
CA LEU A 38 -12.11 3.85 -2.91
C LEU A 38 -10.68 4.34 -3.03
N LYS A 39 -10.50 5.39 -3.83
CA LYS A 39 -9.49 6.37 -3.51
C LYS A 39 -9.86 6.87 -2.11
N ALA A 40 -9.06 6.55 -1.10
CA ALA A 40 -9.06 7.32 0.12
C ALA A 40 -9.12 8.80 -0.32
N PRO A 41 -10.00 9.63 0.27
CA PRO A 41 -10.07 11.05 -0.11
C PRO A 41 -8.64 11.55 -0.11
N ASP A 42 -8.17 12.02 -1.27
CA ASP A 42 -6.77 12.39 -1.49
C ASP A 42 -6.35 13.21 -0.28
N ALA A 43 -5.59 12.60 0.62
CA ALA A 43 -4.99 13.34 1.72
C ALA A 43 -4.24 14.46 1.00
N PRO A 44 -4.55 15.73 1.27
CA PRO A 44 -4.08 16.82 0.45
C PRO A 44 -2.59 16.62 0.24
N GLU A 45 -2.16 16.53 -1.02
CA GLU A 45 -0.75 16.63 -1.41
C GLU A 45 -0.28 17.99 -0.91
N SER A 46 0.04 18.08 0.37
CA SER A 46 0.54 19.28 0.99
C SER A 46 1.93 19.45 0.40
N ALA A 47 2.11 20.58 -0.31
CA ALA A 47 3.38 21.05 -0.84
C ALA A 47 4.55 20.61 0.04
N ALA A 48 5.55 19.95 -0.57
CA ALA A 48 6.72 19.34 0.06
C ALA A 48 7.09 20.01 1.40
N PRO A 49 6.60 19.49 2.55
CA PRO A 49 6.93 20.06 3.82
C PRO A 49 8.42 19.82 4.05
N SER A 50 9.09 20.81 4.63
CA SER A 50 10.42 20.61 5.19
C SER A 50 10.34 19.41 6.13
N GLN A 51 10.94 18.29 5.73
CA GLN A 51 10.89 17.05 6.50
C GLN A 51 11.40 17.32 7.91
N THR A 52 10.51 17.23 8.90
CA THR A 52 10.93 17.27 10.30
C THR A 52 11.72 16.00 10.61
N SER A 53 12.56 16.02 11.65
CA SER A 53 13.31 14.81 12.04
C SER A 53 12.40 13.62 12.32
N SER A 54 11.17 13.84 12.83
CA SER A 54 10.16 12.79 13.05
C SER A 54 9.75 12.09 11.75
N GLN A 55 9.43 12.86 10.70
CA GLN A 55 9.00 12.30 9.42
C GLN A 55 10.08 11.44 8.75
N LEU A 56 11.36 11.78 8.97
CA LEU A 56 12.47 10.99 8.46
C LEU A 56 12.53 9.62 9.17
N ASP A 57 12.37 9.61 10.49
CA ASP A 57 12.41 8.38 11.29
C ASP A 57 11.21 7.46 10.96
N GLU A 58 10.02 8.03 10.75
CA GLU A 58 8.81 7.33 10.30
C GLU A 58 9.01 6.66 8.93
N ALA A 59 9.52 7.42 7.95
CA ALA A 59 9.79 6.91 6.61
C ALA A 59 10.84 5.80 6.60
N ILE A 60 11.81 5.86 7.51
CA ILE A 60 12.83 4.83 7.70
C ILE A 60 12.19 3.54 8.24
N LEU A 61 11.31 3.62 9.23
CA LEU A 61 10.64 2.45 9.81
C LEU A 61 9.73 1.75 8.80
N ASP A 62 8.97 2.51 8.01
CA ASP A 62 8.18 1.95 6.91
C ASP A 62 9.06 1.26 5.87
N SER A 63 10.20 1.87 5.53
CA SER A 63 11.13 1.32 4.55
C SER A 63 11.76 0.03 5.05
N LEU A 64 12.14 -0.04 6.33
CA LEU A 64 12.55 -1.29 6.96
C LEU A 64 11.46 -2.36 6.85
N ALA A 65 10.21 -2.04 7.24
CA ALA A 65 9.09 -2.98 7.14
C ALA A 65 8.90 -3.48 5.70
N CYS A 66 8.97 -2.60 4.70
CA CYS A 66 8.90 -2.94 3.28
C CYS A 66 10.00 -3.92 2.84
N LEU A 67 11.24 -3.74 3.32
CA LEU A 67 12.40 -4.57 2.97
C LEU A 67 12.39 -5.95 3.63
N LEU A 68 11.56 -6.14 4.66
CA LEU A 68 11.39 -7.41 5.36
C LEU A 68 10.40 -8.37 4.67
N VAL A 69 9.58 -7.86 3.75
CA VAL A 69 8.63 -8.66 2.96
C VAL A 69 9.38 -9.49 1.92
N HIS A 70 9.37 -10.81 2.09
CA HIS A 70 9.96 -11.78 1.15
C HIS A 70 8.92 -12.57 0.38
N LEU A 71 7.76 -12.87 0.99
CA LEU A 71 6.74 -13.68 0.35
C LEU A 71 6.08 -12.96 -0.84
N PRO A 72 5.61 -13.74 -1.84
CA PRO A 72 4.98 -13.19 -3.02
C PRO A 72 3.60 -12.58 -2.70
N ARG A 73 2.85 -13.12 -1.75
CA ARG A 73 1.51 -12.60 -1.45
C ARG A 73 1.28 -12.55 0.04
N ASP A 74 0.37 -11.66 0.40
CA ASP A 74 -0.29 -11.63 1.69
C ASP A 74 0.63 -11.56 2.90
N GLN A 75 1.90 -11.17 2.74
CA GLN A 75 2.76 -10.81 3.85
C GLN A 75 2.68 -9.31 4.09
N VAL A 76 2.37 -8.95 5.34
CA VAL A 76 2.48 -7.60 5.86
C VAL A 76 3.37 -7.68 7.10
N VAL A 77 4.35 -6.79 7.16
CA VAL A 77 5.26 -6.63 8.29
C VAL A 77 5.01 -5.27 8.94
N ALA A 78 5.02 -5.26 10.28
CA ALA A 78 5.05 -4.07 11.11
C ALA A 78 6.31 -4.07 11.99
N ILE A 79 6.89 -2.89 12.23
CA ILE A 79 8.11 -2.71 13.01
C ILE A 79 8.02 -1.47 13.90
N THR A 80 8.60 -1.54 15.08
CA THR A 80 8.88 -0.37 15.92
C THR A 80 10.19 -0.56 16.66
N ILE A 81 10.69 0.52 17.27
CA ILE A 81 11.94 0.52 18.04
C ILE A 81 11.65 1.03 19.44
N LEU A 82 12.23 0.33 20.41
CA LEU A 82 12.30 0.70 21.80
C LEU A 82 13.70 1.25 22.10
N PRO A 83 13.89 2.58 22.20
CA PRO A 83 15.18 3.19 22.51
C PRO A 83 15.71 2.74 23.87
N PRO A 84 17.03 2.72 24.11
CA PRO A 84 17.55 2.35 25.43
C PRO A 84 17.08 3.35 26.50
N VAL A 85 16.56 2.88 27.66
CA VAL A 85 16.15 3.79 28.77
C VAL A 85 17.38 4.52 29.31
N HIS A 86 18.47 3.76 29.47
CA HIS A 86 19.77 4.27 29.86
C HIS A 86 20.78 3.95 28.77
N ALA A 87 21.14 4.96 27.99
CA ALA A 87 22.11 4.85 26.88
C ALA A 87 23.41 4.15 27.30
N CYS A 88 23.82 4.26 28.57
CA CYS A 88 25.04 3.66 29.11
C CYS A 88 24.93 2.18 29.52
N ILE A 89 23.74 1.57 29.60
CA ILE A 89 23.59 0.18 30.07
C ILE A 89 22.73 -0.67 29.13
N GLU A 90 21.63 -0.13 28.62
CA GLU A 90 20.66 -0.92 27.89
C GLU A 90 20.84 -0.87 26.37
N ARG A 91 20.37 -1.92 25.71
CA ARG A 91 20.32 -2.03 24.25
C ARG A 91 18.95 -1.56 23.74
N SER A 92 18.94 -1.03 22.53
CA SER A 92 17.69 -0.81 21.79
C SER A 92 17.07 -2.16 21.43
N LYS A 93 15.74 -2.22 21.41
CA LYS A 93 15.03 -3.39 20.91
C LYS A 93 14.27 -3.03 19.64
N PHE A 94 14.48 -3.79 18.58
CA PHE A 94 13.67 -3.75 17.38
C PHE A 94 12.59 -4.81 17.51
N LEU A 95 11.34 -4.36 17.53
CA LEU A 95 10.19 -5.24 17.63
C LEU A 95 9.58 -5.38 16.24
N ILE A 96 9.45 -6.61 15.77
CA ILE A 96 8.84 -6.93 14.49
C ILE A 96 7.68 -7.88 14.67
N THR A 97 6.68 -7.74 13.81
CA THR A 97 5.61 -8.71 13.69
C THR A 97 5.12 -8.76 12.26
N GLN A 98 4.49 -9.87 11.91
CA GLN A 98 3.94 -10.12 10.60
C GLN A 98 2.60 -10.82 10.76
N ASN A 99 1.75 -10.75 9.75
CA ASN A 99 0.44 -11.37 9.83
C ASN A 99 0.53 -12.91 9.94
N ALA A 100 -0.47 -13.51 10.58
CA ALA A 100 -0.45 -14.90 11.05
C ALA A 100 -0.33 -15.97 9.96
N ALA A 101 -0.58 -15.62 8.69
CA ALA A 101 -0.49 -16.55 7.56
C ALA A 101 0.95 -16.89 7.14
N VAL A 102 1.96 -16.22 7.71
CA VAL A 102 3.37 -16.41 7.34
C VAL A 102 4.01 -17.56 8.14
N PRO A 103 4.59 -18.59 7.48
CA PRO A 103 4.98 -19.85 8.15
C PRO A 103 6.10 -19.74 9.20
N SER A 104 6.94 -18.71 9.14
CA SER A 104 8.09 -18.56 10.04
C SER A 104 8.44 -17.09 10.25
N ASP A 105 8.53 -16.70 11.51
CA ASP A 105 9.01 -15.40 11.98
C ASP A 105 10.55 -15.33 11.98
N VAL A 106 11.24 -16.48 12.03
CA VAL A 106 12.70 -16.61 12.01
C VAL A 106 13.32 -15.93 10.79
N VAL A 107 12.75 -16.14 9.60
CA VAL A 107 13.29 -15.59 8.34
C VAL A 107 13.29 -14.05 8.37
N VAL A 108 12.21 -13.45 8.85
CA VAL A 108 12.09 -11.98 8.93
C VAL A 108 12.99 -11.40 10.02
N ARG A 109 13.09 -12.08 11.17
CA ARG A 109 13.99 -11.70 12.26
C ARG A 109 15.45 -11.70 11.83
N ASP A 110 15.88 -12.79 11.21
CA ASP A 110 17.27 -12.98 10.83
C ASP A 110 17.64 -11.99 9.73
N GLN A 111 16.72 -11.70 8.80
CA GLN A 111 16.93 -10.63 7.83
C GLN A 111 17.04 -9.25 8.47
N LEU A 112 16.14 -8.89 9.41
CA LEU A 112 16.26 -7.61 10.09
C LEU A 112 17.58 -7.49 10.84
N LYS A 113 18.02 -8.56 11.51
CA LYS A 113 19.31 -8.61 12.17
C LYS A 113 20.45 -8.34 11.19
N ARG A 114 20.47 -9.00 10.02
CA ARG A 114 21.46 -8.75 8.97
C ARG A 114 21.46 -7.30 8.50
N ILE A 115 20.29 -6.72 8.23
CA ILE A 115 20.16 -5.31 7.81
C ILE A 115 20.73 -4.38 8.89
N VAL A 116 20.38 -4.62 10.16
CA VAL A 116 20.85 -3.80 11.28
C VAL A 116 22.36 -3.92 11.48
N ASP A 117 22.92 -5.12 11.36
CA ASP A 117 24.37 -5.36 11.43
C ASP A 117 25.11 -4.62 10.32
N HIS A 118 24.62 -4.69 9.08
CA HIS A 118 25.18 -3.93 7.96
C HIS A 118 25.10 -2.42 8.17
N ILE A 119 23.95 -1.89 8.61
CA ILE A 119 23.77 -0.46 8.89
C ILE A 119 24.72 -0.01 10.00
N ARG A 120 24.93 -0.84 11.04
CA ARG A 120 25.88 -0.56 12.14
C ARG A 120 27.32 -0.53 11.63
N SER A 121 27.73 -1.51 10.84
CA SER A 121 29.05 -1.55 10.19
C SER A 121 29.28 -0.32 9.31
N ALA A 122 28.31 0.00 8.44
CA ALA A 122 28.36 1.17 7.59
C ALA A 122 28.44 2.48 8.40
N ARG A 123 27.73 2.55 9.53
CA ARG A 123 27.81 3.71 10.42
C ARG A 123 29.20 3.88 11.03
N TYR A 124 29.79 2.80 11.53
CA TYR A 124 31.15 2.83 12.08
C TYR A 124 32.14 3.39 11.04
N LEU A 125 32.12 2.83 9.83
CA LEU A 125 32.97 3.26 8.71
C LEU A 125 32.69 4.71 8.28
N TYR A 126 31.43 5.14 8.32
CA TYR A 126 31.04 6.51 8.04
C TYR A 126 31.62 7.49 9.06
N VAL A 127 31.50 7.21 10.37
CA VAL A 127 32.06 8.06 11.43
C VAL A 127 33.58 8.11 11.37
N GLU A 128 34.23 6.97 11.12
CA GLU A 128 35.68 6.89 10.94
C GLU A 128 36.14 7.77 9.76
N SER A 129 35.43 7.73 8.63
CA SER A 129 35.73 8.56 7.46
C SER A 129 35.59 10.06 7.72
N LEU A 130 34.65 10.48 8.59
CA LEU A 130 34.45 11.89 8.96
C LEU A 130 35.56 12.42 9.88
N GLY A 131 36.20 11.56 10.68
CA GLY A 131 37.31 11.92 11.56
C GLY A 131 38.58 12.30 10.79
N VAL A 132 38.74 11.76 9.57
CA VAL A 132 39.90 12.01 8.71
C VAL A 132 39.72 13.27 7.85
N ASP A 133 38.49 13.58 7.40
CA ASP A 133 38.19 14.70 6.50
C ASP A 133 37.07 15.60 7.06
N SER A 134 37.41 16.40 8.08
CA SER A 134 36.47 17.30 8.78
C SER A 134 35.89 18.45 7.91
N SER A 135 36.33 18.59 6.66
CA SER A 135 35.83 19.59 5.68
C SER A 135 34.58 19.12 4.90
N ARG A 136 34.29 17.81 4.83
CA ARG A 136 33.13 17.26 4.08
C ARG A 136 31.94 16.98 5.00
N LYS A 137 31.38 18.02 5.62
CA LYS A 137 30.29 17.89 6.61
C LYS A 137 28.89 17.55 6.05
N SER A 138 28.72 17.31 4.76
CA SER A 138 27.39 17.04 4.19
C SER A 138 27.41 16.33 2.84
N SER A 139 28.30 15.37 2.64
CA SER A 139 28.22 14.52 1.44
C SER A 139 27.00 13.60 1.58
N ARG A 140 26.06 13.65 0.64
CA ARG A 140 25.08 12.56 0.49
C ARG A 140 25.86 11.24 0.42
N LEU A 141 25.39 10.19 1.10
CA LEU A 141 25.92 8.85 0.87
C LEU A 141 25.62 8.50 -0.59
N ILE A 142 26.63 8.60 -1.44
CA ILE A 142 26.52 8.24 -2.85
C ILE A 142 26.68 6.73 -2.90
N LEU A 143 25.64 6.06 -3.35
CA LEU A 143 25.68 4.63 -3.52
C LEU A 143 26.55 4.32 -4.75
N PRO A 144 27.33 3.22 -4.72
CA PRO A 144 28.24 2.88 -5.81
C PRO A 144 27.51 2.85 -7.15
N ALA A 145 28.11 3.51 -8.15
CA ALA A 145 27.62 3.50 -9.52
C ALA A 145 27.59 2.07 -10.09
N VAL A 146 26.71 1.87 -11.08
CA VAL A 146 26.62 0.60 -11.81
C VAL A 146 27.99 0.29 -12.45
N GLY A 147 28.47 -0.95 -12.31
CA GLY A 147 29.69 -1.43 -12.97
C GLY A 147 31.00 -1.28 -12.18
N ARG A 148 31.03 -0.60 -11.04
CA ARG A 148 32.23 -0.63 -10.18
C ARG A 148 32.29 -1.98 -9.44
N GLY A 149 33.36 -2.73 -9.67
CA GLY A 149 33.63 -3.95 -8.92
C GLY A 149 33.86 -3.65 -7.44
N ARG A 150 33.46 -4.58 -6.56
CA ARG A 150 33.57 -4.46 -5.09
C ARG A 150 34.98 -4.08 -4.64
N GLU A 151 36.01 -4.58 -5.32
CA GLU A 151 37.43 -4.33 -5.04
C GLU A 151 37.85 -2.86 -5.22
N SER A 152 37.12 -2.10 -6.03
CA SER A 152 37.40 -0.68 -6.29
C SER A 152 36.67 0.28 -5.35
N LEU A 153 35.84 -0.27 -4.45
CA LEU A 153 35.01 0.48 -3.52
C LEU A 153 35.80 0.81 -2.25
N THR A 154 35.51 1.96 -1.66
CA THR A 154 35.93 2.25 -0.28
C THR A 154 35.29 1.24 0.68
N PRO A 155 35.83 1.03 1.89
CA PRO A 155 35.24 0.12 2.87
C PRO A 155 33.76 0.40 3.14
N LEU A 156 33.38 1.68 3.28
CA LEU A 156 31.98 2.09 3.47
C LEU A 156 31.10 1.74 2.26
N GLU A 157 31.58 2.04 1.04
CA GLU A 157 30.86 1.71 -0.18
C GLU A 157 30.69 0.19 -0.35
N ALA A 158 31.70 -0.61 -0.02
CA ALA A 158 31.64 -2.06 -0.07
C ALA A 158 30.62 -2.62 0.93
N GLU A 159 30.57 -2.06 2.14
CA GLU A 159 29.58 -2.46 3.16
C GLU A 159 28.14 -2.14 2.72
N LEU A 160 27.91 -0.93 2.19
CA LEU A 160 26.59 -0.54 1.67
C LEU A 160 26.19 -1.39 0.46
N TYR A 161 27.17 -1.74 -0.39
CA TYR A 161 26.99 -2.63 -1.51
C TYR A 161 26.55 -4.04 -1.06
N ASP A 162 27.26 -4.60 -0.08
CA ASP A 162 26.98 -5.93 0.46
C ASP A 162 25.59 -5.97 1.14
N CYS A 163 25.23 -4.92 1.90
CA CYS A 163 23.91 -4.77 2.50
C CYS A 163 22.78 -4.82 1.46
N GLU A 164 22.94 -4.07 0.37
CA GLU A 164 21.96 -4.04 -0.71
C GLU A 164 21.79 -5.39 -1.40
N ILE A 165 22.89 -6.10 -1.64
CA ILE A 165 22.88 -7.44 -2.23
C ILE A 165 22.10 -8.41 -1.32
N THR A 166 22.34 -8.37 -0.01
CA THR A 166 21.58 -9.15 0.98
C THR A 166 20.09 -8.83 0.94
N ILE A 167 19.72 -7.56 0.82
CA ILE A 167 18.33 -7.12 0.73
C ILE A 167 17.67 -7.57 -0.57
N ILE A 168 18.36 -7.46 -1.71
CA ILE A 168 17.85 -7.91 -3.02
C ILE A 168 17.60 -9.41 -3.00
N TRP A 169 18.54 -10.18 -2.45
CA TRP A 169 18.37 -11.63 -2.29
C TRP A 169 17.12 -11.97 -1.47
N HIS A 170 16.93 -11.31 -0.32
CA HIS A 170 15.75 -11.53 0.52
C HIS A 170 14.45 -11.16 -0.19
N CYS A 171 14.46 -10.06 -0.95
CA CYS A 171 13.32 -9.56 -1.71
C CYS A 171 13.14 -10.22 -3.10
N TRP A 172 13.86 -11.29 -3.43
CA TRP A 172 13.89 -11.86 -4.79
C TRP A 172 12.50 -12.16 -5.36
N GLU A 173 11.71 -12.99 -4.67
CA GLU A 173 10.35 -13.38 -5.07
C GLU A 173 9.39 -12.18 -5.13
N LYS A 174 9.66 -11.14 -4.34
CA LYS A 174 8.91 -9.88 -4.39
C LYS A 174 9.23 -9.09 -5.65
N ILE A 175 10.49 -9.04 -6.07
CA ILE A 175 10.93 -8.36 -7.30
C ILE A 175 10.39 -9.10 -8.53
N GLU A 176 10.63 -10.40 -8.60
CA GLU A 176 10.20 -11.29 -9.69
C GLU A 176 8.70 -11.18 -9.97
N ARG A 177 7.87 -11.41 -8.95
CA ARG A 177 6.42 -11.27 -9.09
C ARG A 177 5.99 -9.87 -9.51
N ARG A 178 6.67 -8.81 -9.06
CA ARG A 178 6.30 -7.44 -9.47
C ARG A 178 6.61 -7.21 -10.94
N LEU A 179 7.69 -7.79 -11.44
CA LEU A 179 8.06 -7.79 -12.84
C LEU A 179 6.98 -8.52 -13.67
N LEU A 180 6.69 -9.77 -13.30
CA LEU A 180 5.81 -10.69 -14.03
C LEU A 180 4.32 -10.54 -13.73
N LYS A 181 3.92 -9.52 -12.96
CA LYS A 181 2.52 -9.38 -12.53
C LYS A 181 1.64 -9.15 -13.77
N ASP A 182 0.69 -10.04 -14.04
CA ASP A 182 -0.31 -9.91 -15.12
C ASP A 182 0.32 -9.63 -16.50
N ASP A 183 1.46 -10.26 -16.82
CA ASP A 183 2.21 -10.12 -18.10
C ASP A 183 2.57 -8.66 -18.46
N ARG A 184 2.75 -7.81 -17.43
CA ARG A 184 3.07 -6.39 -17.60
C ARG A 184 4.39 -6.14 -18.29
N ASP A 185 5.39 -6.99 -18.07
CA ASP A 185 6.69 -6.90 -18.73
C ASP A 185 6.56 -7.11 -20.25
N THR A 186 5.72 -8.07 -20.66
CA THR A 186 5.48 -8.39 -22.08
C THR A 186 4.68 -7.27 -22.73
N THR A 187 3.59 -6.85 -22.08
CA THR A 187 2.77 -5.72 -22.53
C THR A 187 3.60 -4.43 -22.68
N PHE A 188 4.52 -4.18 -21.73
CA PHE A 188 5.41 -3.03 -21.80
C PHE A 188 6.40 -3.13 -22.96
N ARG A 189 6.98 -4.31 -23.22
CA ARG A 189 7.88 -4.51 -24.37
C ARG A 189 7.17 -4.35 -25.71
N GLU A 190 5.92 -4.82 -25.83
CA GLU A 190 5.09 -4.60 -27.01
C GLU A 190 4.82 -3.12 -27.25
N LEU A 191 4.48 -2.36 -26.19
CA LEU A 191 4.35 -0.91 -26.26
C LEU A 191 5.63 -0.24 -26.77
N VAL A 192 6.80 -0.62 -26.25
CA VAL A 192 8.07 -0.07 -26.72
C VAL A 192 8.35 -0.46 -28.18
N GLY A 193 7.94 -1.66 -28.59
CA GLY A 193 7.93 -2.09 -29.98
C GLY A 193 7.07 -1.20 -30.88
N ASP A 194 5.87 -0.82 -30.43
CA ASP A 194 4.99 0.12 -31.15
C ASP A 194 5.62 1.51 -31.28
N VAL A 195 6.24 2.02 -30.21
CA VAL A 195 6.91 3.34 -30.21
C VAL A 195 8.09 3.38 -31.19
N ASN A 196 8.81 2.27 -31.34
CA ASN A 196 9.96 2.17 -32.25
C ASN A 196 9.59 1.61 -33.65
N GLY A 197 8.33 1.25 -33.85
CA GLY A 197 7.84 0.58 -35.05
C GLY A 197 7.38 1.52 -36.16
N ALA A 198 6.37 1.08 -36.91
CA ALA A 198 5.77 1.87 -37.99
C ALA A 198 5.13 3.16 -37.45
N PRO A 199 5.15 4.28 -38.21
CA PRO A 199 4.48 5.50 -37.81
C PRO A 199 3.00 5.26 -37.50
N ALA A 200 2.48 5.90 -36.44
CA ALA A 200 1.10 5.75 -35.99
C ALA A 200 0.08 6.05 -37.11
N ALA A 201 0.41 6.99 -38.01
CA ALA A 201 -0.41 7.34 -39.16
C ALA A 201 -0.58 6.18 -40.16
N ASP A 202 0.41 5.29 -40.25
CA ASP A 202 0.42 4.17 -41.20
C ASP A 202 -0.20 2.90 -40.62
N ARG A 203 -0.46 2.86 -39.30
CA ARG A 203 -1.06 1.74 -38.57
C ARG A 203 -2.59 1.73 -38.75
N GLN A 204 -3.10 0.73 -39.45
CA GLN A 204 -4.54 0.54 -39.71
C GLN A 204 -5.29 -0.16 -38.58
N ASP A 205 -4.57 -0.83 -37.68
CA ASP A 205 -5.13 -1.63 -36.59
C ASP A 205 -5.38 -0.81 -35.30
N LEU A 206 -5.06 0.49 -35.33
CA LEU A 206 -5.28 1.43 -34.23
C LEU A 206 -6.57 2.24 -34.44
N ASP A 207 -7.28 2.54 -33.35
CA ASP A 207 -8.32 3.56 -33.36
C ASP A 207 -7.74 4.99 -33.32
N ASP A 208 -8.61 6.01 -33.43
CA ASP A 208 -8.16 7.41 -33.47
C ASP A 208 -7.50 7.87 -32.17
N GLY A 209 -7.92 7.33 -31.03
CA GLY A 209 -7.35 7.64 -29.72
C GLY A 209 -5.97 7.03 -29.54
N GLU A 210 -5.83 5.74 -29.84
CA GLU A 210 -4.56 5.02 -29.86
C GLU A 210 -3.56 5.68 -30.83
N ARG A 211 -4.01 5.99 -32.06
CA ARG A 211 -3.19 6.65 -33.09
C ARG A 211 -2.68 8.01 -32.64
N LEU A 212 -3.55 8.81 -32.01
CA LEU A 212 -3.17 10.12 -31.50
C LEU A 212 -2.08 10.02 -30.40
N VAL A 213 -2.28 9.15 -29.41
CA VAL A 213 -1.34 9.01 -28.29
C VAL A 213 -0.04 8.34 -28.73
N LEU A 214 -0.09 7.31 -29.59
CA LEU A 214 1.11 6.71 -30.16
C LEU A 214 1.89 7.71 -31.01
N GLY A 215 1.22 8.54 -31.80
CA GLY A 215 1.84 9.63 -32.54
C GLY A 215 2.57 10.62 -31.61
N GLN A 216 1.98 10.94 -30.45
CA GLN A 216 2.63 11.76 -29.43
C GLN A 216 3.88 11.10 -28.84
N LEU A 217 3.82 9.79 -28.53
CA LEU A 217 4.96 9.01 -28.05
C LEU A 217 6.09 8.95 -29.11
N GLN A 218 5.74 8.68 -30.36
CA GLN A 218 6.68 8.63 -31.48
C GLN A 218 7.29 9.99 -31.79
N SER A 219 6.57 11.09 -31.54
CA SER A 219 7.07 12.46 -31.74
C SER A 219 8.04 12.95 -30.65
N GLN A 220 8.23 12.20 -29.55
CA GLN A 220 9.19 12.57 -28.51
C GLN A 220 10.63 12.58 -29.05
N GLY A 221 11.55 13.19 -28.33
CA GLY A 221 12.96 13.24 -28.72
C GLY A 221 13.58 11.83 -28.83
N GLU A 222 14.56 11.68 -29.71
CA GLU A 222 15.28 10.40 -29.89
C GLU A 222 15.90 9.91 -28.59
N ALA A 223 16.45 10.81 -27.77
CA ALA A 223 17.00 10.48 -26.46
C ALA A 223 15.96 9.80 -25.54
N GLN A 224 14.72 10.32 -25.49
CA GLN A 224 13.66 9.78 -24.64
C GLN A 224 13.18 8.40 -25.13
N ARG A 225 13.08 8.21 -26.45
CA ARG A 225 12.78 6.89 -27.04
C ARG A 225 13.90 5.88 -26.78
N ASN A 226 15.16 6.31 -26.82
CA ASN A 226 16.31 5.47 -26.49
C ASN A 226 16.29 5.08 -25.00
N THR A 227 16.00 6.00 -24.08
CA THR A 227 15.84 5.69 -22.66
C THR A 227 14.67 4.73 -22.41
N LEU A 228 13.56 4.87 -23.14
CA LEU A 228 12.44 3.92 -23.05
C LEU A 228 12.84 2.51 -23.53
N THR A 229 13.64 2.44 -24.60
CA THR A 229 14.19 1.18 -25.13
C THR A 229 15.19 0.53 -24.17
N GLU A 230 16.03 1.34 -23.54
CA GLU A 230 16.97 0.92 -22.50
C GLU A 230 16.22 0.36 -21.28
N LEU A 231 15.14 1.02 -20.85
CA LEU A 231 14.27 0.54 -19.79
C LEU A 231 13.64 -0.83 -20.14
N ALA A 232 13.11 -1.00 -21.35
CA ALA A 232 12.57 -2.28 -21.82
C ALA A 232 13.64 -3.38 -21.86
N THR A 233 14.86 -3.04 -22.27
CA THR A 233 16.00 -3.97 -22.27
C THR A 233 16.34 -4.40 -20.84
N CYS A 234 16.37 -3.48 -19.89
CA CYS A 234 16.58 -3.81 -18.48
C CYS A 234 15.50 -4.74 -17.94
N VAL A 235 14.22 -4.47 -18.25
CA VAL A 235 13.08 -5.32 -17.87
C VAL A 235 13.26 -6.74 -18.41
N GLN A 236 13.62 -6.89 -19.70
CA GLN A 236 13.86 -8.18 -20.34
C GLN A 236 15.03 -8.95 -19.71
N MET A 237 16.13 -8.26 -19.40
CA MET A 237 17.29 -8.87 -18.77
C MET A 237 16.97 -9.30 -17.33
N MET A 238 16.20 -8.50 -16.59
CA MET A 238 15.72 -8.88 -15.27
C MET A 238 14.81 -10.11 -15.33
N ASP A 239 13.90 -10.20 -16.30
CA ASP A 239 13.02 -11.37 -16.50
C ASP A 239 13.86 -12.64 -16.67
N THR A 240 14.85 -12.59 -17.57
CA THR A 240 15.77 -13.71 -17.81
C THR A 240 16.55 -14.11 -16.57
N LEU A 241 16.95 -13.15 -15.73
CA LEU A 241 17.71 -13.41 -14.53
C LEU A 241 16.85 -13.89 -13.37
N LEU A 242 15.59 -13.48 -13.25
CA LEU A 242 14.80 -13.75 -12.04
C LEU A 242 14.25 -15.18 -11.94
N VAL A 243 14.33 -15.97 -13.00
CA VAL A 243 13.81 -17.36 -13.11
C VAL A 243 14.25 -18.29 -11.97
N ASP A 244 15.51 -18.18 -11.52
CA ASP A 244 16.04 -19.01 -10.44
C ASP A 244 16.55 -18.16 -9.29
N LYS A 245 16.00 -18.37 -8.09
CA LYS A 245 16.47 -17.66 -6.89
C LYS A 245 17.90 -18.12 -6.54
N PRO A 246 18.87 -17.19 -6.46
CA PRO A 246 20.23 -17.52 -6.06
C PRO A 246 20.30 -18.01 -4.61
N GLY A 247 21.34 -18.77 -4.27
CA GLY A 247 21.66 -19.11 -2.89
C GLY A 247 21.87 -17.85 -2.02
N PRO A 248 21.73 -17.95 -0.68
CA PRO A 248 21.92 -16.82 0.23
C PRO A 248 23.31 -16.21 0.08
N PRO A 249 23.44 -14.87 -0.04
CA PRO A 249 24.75 -14.26 -0.18
C PRO A 249 25.54 -14.47 1.11
N TYR A 250 26.83 -14.79 0.96
CA TYR A 250 27.80 -15.00 2.05
C TYR A 250 27.67 -16.30 2.84
N ASP A 251 26.76 -17.21 2.47
CA ASP A 251 26.81 -18.58 2.99
C ASP A 251 27.96 -19.35 2.33
N ALA A 252 28.60 -20.26 3.08
CA ALA A 252 29.76 -21.04 2.63
C ALA A 252 29.49 -21.90 1.36
N GLY A 253 28.24 -22.01 0.93
CA GLY A 253 27.81 -22.71 -0.29
C GLY A 253 27.36 -21.79 -1.44
N THR A 254 27.44 -20.47 -1.31
CA THR A 254 27.02 -19.55 -2.39
C THR A 254 27.94 -19.70 -3.59
N SER A 255 27.40 -20.03 -4.75
CA SER A 255 28.22 -20.09 -5.96
C SER A 255 28.65 -18.69 -6.39
N GLU A 256 29.84 -18.56 -6.98
CA GLU A 256 30.28 -17.28 -7.57
C GLU A 256 29.32 -16.80 -8.68
N ASN A 257 28.63 -17.74 -9.33
CA ASN A 257 27.60 -17.44 -10.33
C ASN A 257 26.37 -16.78 -9.69
N ASP A 258 25.88 -17.29 -8.55
CA ASP A 258 24.78 -16.68 -7.79
C ASP A 258 25.13 -15.28 -7.32
N ARG A 259 26.36 -15.10 -6.85
CA ARG A 259 26.86 -13.77 -6.45
C ARG A 259 26.86 -12.80 -7.63
N LYS A 260 27.42 -13.21 -8.78
CA LYS A 260 27.41 -12.40 -10.02
C LYS A 260 25.99 -12.06 -10.45
N LYS A 261 25.07 -13.02 -10.35
CA LYS A 261 23.65 -12.85 -10.67
C LYS A 261 23.00 -11.76 -9.83
N LEU A 262 23.19 -11.78 -8.50
CA LEU A 262 22.71 -10.74 -7.59
C LEU A 262 23.29 -9.36 -7.93
N VAL A 263 24.58 -9.30 -8.26
CA VAL A 263 25.26 -8.06 -8.67
C VAL A 263 24.66 -7.48 -9.94
N VAL A 264 24.38 -8.32 -10.95
CA VAL A 264 23.78 -7.87 -12.21
C VAL A 264 22.35 -7.37 -11.98
N VAL A 265 21.52 -8.10 -11.23
CA VAL A 265 20.16 -7.66 -10.88
C VAL A 265 20.18 -6.32 -10.12
N ARG A 266 21.10 -6.16 -9.16
CA ARG A 266 21.32 -4.87 -8.48
C ARG A 266 21.64 -3.74 -9.47
N GLY A 267 22.49 -4.02 -10.45
CA GLY A 267 22.86 -3.08 -11.51
C GLY A 267 21.63 -2.59 -12.27
N PHE A 268 20.78 -3.51 -12.75
CA PHE A 268 19.55 -3.17 -13.45
C PHE A 268 18.57 -2.38 -12.58
N ILE A 269 18.31 -2.81 -11.35
CA ILE A 269 17.41 -2.09 -10.43
C ILE A 269 17.94 -0.67 -10.18
N THR A 270 19.25 -0.51 -9.98
CA THR A 270 19.87 0.81 -9.77
C THR A 270 19.72 1.71 -10.99
N HIS A 271 19.94 1.15 -12.18
CA HIS A 271 19.82 1.88 -13.43
C HIS A 271 18.38 2.31 -13.72
N VAL A 272 17.40 1.41 -13.55
CA VAL A 272 15.97 1.76 -13.66
C VAL A 272 15.58 2.82 -12.64
N TYR A 273 16.11 2.75 -11.41
CA TYR A 273 15.87 3.78 -10.40
C TYR A 273 16.43 5.15 -10.81
N GLN A 274 17.58 5.19 -11.50
CA GLN A 274 18.18 6.42 -12.03
C GLN A 274 17.33 6.99 -13.17
N ILE A 275 16.85 6.16 -14.10
CA ILE A 275 15.92 6.57 -15.17
C ILE A 275 14.66 7.22 -14.56
N LEU A 276 14.07 6.60 -13.53
CA LEU A 276 12.86 7.14 -12.87
C LEU A 276 13.10 8.42 -12.06
N SER A 277 14.35 8.73 -11.75
CA SER A 277 14.71 9.98 -11.07
C SER A 277 14.79 11.17 -12.03
N ASP A 278 14.75 10.93 -13.34
CA ASP A 278 14.70 11.97 -14.36
C ASP A 278 13.26 12.50 -14.52
N ASP A 279 13.06 13.78 -14.21
CA ASP A 279 11.76 14.45 -14.31
C ASP A 279 11.27 14.54 -15.76
N GLU A 280 12.16 14.65 -16.75
CA GLU A 280 11.78 14.69 -18.17
C GLU A 280 11.22 13.33 -18.62
N PHE A 281 11.79 12.24 -18.11
CA PHE A 281 11.35 10.89 -18.44
C PHE A 281 9.97 10.54 -17.83
N LYS A 282 9.57 11.19 -16.74
CA LYS A 282 8.22 10.99 -16.15
C LYS A 282 7.11 11.34 -17.14
N HIS A 283 7.31 12.34 -17.99
CA HIS A 283 6.33 12.67 -19.03
C HIS A 283 6.17 11.54 -20.04
N MET A 284 7.27 10.88 -20.43
CA MET A 284 7.25 9.72 -21.32
C MET A 284 6.41 8.58 -20.74
N LEU A 285 6.57 8.29 -19.45
CA LEU A 285 5.79 7.23 -18.78
C LEU A 285 4.30 7.57 -18.69
N GLN A 286 3.94 8.84 -18.49
CA GLN A 286 2.54 9.27 -18.52
C GLN A 286 1.90 9.10 -19.90
N LEU A 287 2.65 9.33 -20.98
CA LEU A 287 2.18 9.05 -22.34
C LEU A 287 2.01 7.55 -22.56
N CYS A 288 2.91 6.71 -22.03
CA CYS A 288 2.75 5.25 -22.06
C CYS A 288 1.47 4.82 -21.34
N ASP A 289 1.19 5.41 -20.16
CA ASP A 289 -0.04 5.15 -19.40
C ASP A 289 -1.29 5.48 -20.22
N LYS A 290 -1.30 6.63 -20.91
CA LYS A 290 -2.41 7.02 -21.80
C LYS A 290 -2.59 6.07 -22.98
N TYR A 291 -1.49 5.58 -23.56
CA TYR A 291 -1.56 4.65 -24.70
C TYR A 291 -2.14 3.30 -24.27
N LEU A 292 -1.69 2.76 -23.12
CA LEU A 292 -2.26 1.52 -22.57
C LEU A 292 -3.74 1.69 -22.17
N GLU A 293 -4.14 2.87 -21.70
CA GLU A 293 -5.55 3.16 -21.44
C GLU A 293 -6.38 3.13 -22.72
N ALA A 294 -5.91 3.77 -23.79
CA ALA A 294 -6.58 3.77 -25.09
C ALA A 294 -6.73 2.34 -25.64
N GLN A 295 -5.66 1.55 -25.60
CA GLN A 295 -5.69 0.13 -26.00
C GLN A 295 -6.72 -0.67 -25.19
N ARG A 296 -6.78 -0.44 -23.88
CA ARG A 296 -7.73 -1.13 -23.00
C ARG A 296 -9.17 -0.76 -23.32
N LEU A 297 -9.47 0.52 -23.54
CA LEU A 297 -10.82 0.97 -23.89
C LEU A 297 -11.31 0.32 -25.19
N ARG A 298 -10.43 0.22 -26.21
CA ARG A 298 -10.75 -0.52 -27.44
C ARG A 298 -11.00 -1.99 -27.18
N GLN A 299 -10.13 -2.66 -26.41
CA GLN A 299 -10.29 -4.08 -26.09
C GLN A 299 -11.56 -4.36 -25.28
N ALA A 300 -11.94 -3.47 -24.37
CA ALA A 300 -13.18 -3.57 -23.61
C ALA A 300 -14.41 -3.46 -24.52
N ASN A 301 -14.39 -2.57 -25.52
CA ASN A 301 -15.45 -2.45 -26.52
C ASN A 301 -15.60 -3.72 -27.38
N VAL A 302 -14.50 -4.43 -27.64
CA VAL A 302 -14.51 -5.66 -28.46
C VAL A 302 -14.87 -6.90 -27.66
N ARG A 303 -14.34 -7.05 -26.43
CA ARG A 303 -14.44 -8.28 -25.62
C ARG A 303 -15.53 -8.23 -24.55
N GLY A 304 -16.11 -7.05 -24.27
CA GLY A 304 -17.18 -6.86 -23.30
C GLY A 304 -16.76 -6.97 -21.83
N THR A 305 -15.48 -7.20 -21.53
CA THR A 305 -14.96 -7.23 -20.15
C THR A 305 -13.79 -6.25 -19.99
N PRO A 306 -13.88 -5.27 -19.08
CA PRO A 306 -12.77 -4.38 -18.78
C PRO A 306 -11.67 -5.15 -18.05
N GLN A 307 -10.47 -5.18 -18.61
CA GLN A 307 -9.28 -5.70 -17.93
C GLN A 307 -8.88 -4.76 -16.78
N GLN A 308 -8.23 -5.30 -15.74
CA GLN A 308 -7.77 -4.49 -14.60
C GLN A 308 -6.81 -3.38 -15.07
N SER A 309 -7.08 -2.14 -14.63
CA SER A 309 -6.22 -1.01 -14.99
C SER A 309 -4.88 -1.04 -14.27
N TRP A 310 -3.82 -0.75 -15.00
CA TRP A 310 -2.49 -0.52 -14.44
C TRP A 310 -1.77 0.58 -15.21
N THR A 311 -0.78 1.19 -14.55
CA THR A 311 0.08 2.22 -15.12
C THR A 311 1.54 1.74 -15.10
N VAL A 312 2.25 1.97 -16.20
CA VAL A 312 3.70 1.79 -16.35
C VAL A 312 4.42 2.51 -15.23
N THR A 313 4.07 3.78 -14.98
CA THR A 313 4.69 4.59 -13.93
C THR A 313 4.64 3.89 -12.57
N ARG A 314 3.47 3.38 -12.15
CA ARG A 314 3.31 2.69 -10.86
C ARG A 314 3.98 1.32 -10.85
N TRP A 315 3.94 0.60 -11.96
CA TRP A 315 4.57 -0.72 -12.10
C TRP A 315 6.10 -0.63 -11.99
N VAL A 316 6.76 0.22 -12.78
CA VAL A 316 8.22 0.39 -12.73
C VAL A 316 8.67 0.97 -11.38
N THR A 317 7.89 1.89 -10.79
CA THR A 317 8.15 2.39 -9.43
C THR A 317 8.13 1.26 -8.39
N LYS A 318 7.18 0.32 -8.51
CA LYS A 318 7.14 -0.88 -7.66
C LYS A 318 8.32 -1.82 -7.94
N LEU A 319 8.75 -1.95 -9.19
CA LEU A 319 9.90 -2.79 -9.55
C LEU A 319 11.17 -2.34 -8.83
N VAL A 320 11.41 -1.03 -8.73
CA VAL A 320 12.59 -0.47 -8.04
C VAL A 320 12.37 -0.13 -6.56
N SER A 321 11.23 -0.51 -5.97
CA SER A 321 10.93 -0.09 -4.59
C SER A 321 11.97 -0.59 -3.59
N VAL A 322 12.57 -1.75 -3.81
CA VAL A 322 13.63 -2.30 -2.92
C VAL A 322 14.80 -1.33 -2.82
N ARG A 323 15.24 -0.77 -3.95
CA ARG A 323 16.30 0.23 -4.02
C ARG A 323 15.91 1.54 -3.34
N HIS A 324 14.70 1.99 -3.60
CA HIS A 324 14.15 3.20 -3.01
C HIS A 324 14.07 3.10 -1.48
N ASP A 325 13.53 1.98 -0.96
CA ASP A 325 13.41 1.72 0.47
C ASP A 325 14.80 1.53 1.10
N PHE A 326 15.74 0.90 0.39
CA PHE A 326 17.14 0.81 0.81
C PHE A 326 17.77 2.20 0.96
N ALA A 327 17.63 3.08 -0.04
CA ALA A 327 18.16 4.44 0.02
C ALA A 327 17.60 5.26 1.20
N LYS A 328 16.33 5.01 1.59
CA LYS A 328 15.72 5.64 2.77
C LYS A 328 16.36 5.15 4.08
N ILE A 329 16.56 3.84 4.25
CA ILE A 329 17.16 3.30 5.48
C ILE A 329 18.63 3.70 5.67
N LEU A 330 19.33 4.14 4.62
CA LEU A 330 20.64 4.80 4.77
C LEU A 330 20.58 6.12 5.57
N GLY A 331 19.38 6.64 5.82
CA GLY A 331 19.14 7.66 6.84
C GLY A 331 19.70 7.28 8.21
N PHE A 332 19.65 6.00 8.62
CA PHE A 332 20.23 5.51 9.88
C PHE A 332 21.73 5.77 10.00
N VAL A 333 22.47 5.54 8.91
CA VAL A 333 23.93 5.69 8.87
C VAL A 333 24.34 7.13 9.17
N ARG A 334 23.55 8.10 8.72
CA ARG A 334 23.83 9.55 8.85
C ARG A 334 23.15 10.19 10.06
N SER A 335 22.01 9.65 10.49
CA SER A 335 21.20 10.26 11.55
C SER A 335 21.95 10.25 12.87
N ARG A 336 22.00 11.41 13.53
CA ARG A 336 22.53 11.51 14.90
C ARG A 336 21.52 10.97 15.91
N THR A 337 20.24 11.23 15.70
CA THR A 337 19.17 10.75 16.60
C THR A 337 19.13 9.22 16.63
N MET A 338 19.20 8.60 15.46
CA MET A 338 19.16 7.14 15.35
C MET A 338 20.51 6.46 15.66
N SER A 339 21.58 7.24 15.92
CA SER A 339 22.90 6.67 16.24
C SER A 339 22.86 5.85 17.52
N SER A 340 22.25 6.45 18.54
CA SER A 340 22.09 5.85 19.86
C SER A 340 21.38 4.51 19.79
N LEU A 341 20.55 4.30 18.77
CA LEU A 341 19.82 3.06 18.58
C LEU A 341 20.71 1.90 18.11
N LEU A 342 21.88 2.20 17.52
CA LEU A 342 22.77 1.24 16.86
C LEU A 342 24.08 0.97 17.64
N GLU A 343 24.42 1.80 18.63
CA GLU A 343 25.74 1.79 19.29
C GLU A 343 26.04 0.53 20.13
N LYS A 344 25.02 -0.26 20.50
CA LYS A 344 25.14 -1.34 21.51
C LYS A 344 24.65 -2.72 21.10
N ASP A 345 24.78 -3.04 19.81
CA ASP A 345 24.31 -4.32 19.26
C ASP A 345 22.82 -4.54 19.59
N PRO A 346 21.92 -3.83 18.90
CA PRO A 346 20.50 -3.85 19.21
C PRO A 346 19.90 -5.25 19.10
N GLU A 347 18.92 -5.53 19.94
CA GLU A 347 18.23 -6.81 19.98
C GLU A 347 17.06 -6.80 19.01
N VAL A 348 16.80 -7.93 18.35
CA VAL A 348 15.68 -8.08 17.41
C VAL A 348 14.72 -9.14 17.94
N PHE A 349 13.46 -8.77 18.15
CA PHE A 349 12.43 -9.64 18.69
C PHE A 349 11.24 -9.77 17.74
N CYS A 350 10.81 -11.01 17.54
CA CYS A 350 9.50 -11.30 16.97
C CYS A 350 8.44 -11.19 18.05
N VAL A 351 7.52 -10.26 17.85
CA VAL A 351 6.29 -10.18 18.61
C VAL A 351 5.30 -11.16 17.94
N PRO A 352 4.95 -12.27 18.61
CA PRO A 352 3.93 -13.15 18.08
C PRO A 352 2.63 -12.36 17.98
N VAL A 353 1.89 -12.56 16.90
CA VAL A 353 0.47 -12.15 16.87
C VAL A 353 -0.21 -13.00 17.95
N ARG A 354 -0.41 -12.41 19.14
CA ARG A 354 -0.87 -13.16 20.32
C ARG A 354 -2.31 -13.62 20.11
N GLY A 355 -2.54 -14.85 20.56
CA GLY A 355 -3.73 -15.64 20.30
C GLY A 355 -3.33 -16.83 19.45
N ARG A 356 -3.54 -18.06 19.95
CA ARG A 356 -4.06 -19.07 19.01
C ARG A 356 -5.23 -18.36 18.37
N VAL A 357 -5.19 -18.15 17.06
CA VAL A 357 -6.34 -17.61 16.35
C VAL A 357 -7.41 -18.67 16.54
N GLU A 358 -8.15 -18.60 17.65
CA GLU A 358 -9.44 -19.23 17.78
C GLU A 358 -10.18 -18.67 16.59
N ARG A 359 -10.35 -19.51 15.58
CA ARG A 359 -11.04 -19.09 14.37
C ARG A 359 -12.46 -18.84 14.80
N ARG A 360 -12.80 -17.56 14.96
CA ARG A 360 -14.15 -17.14 15.29
C ARG A 360 -15.00 -17.37 14.06
N VAL A 361 -15.90 -18.32 14.17
CA VAL A 361 -16.92 -18.61 13.16
C VAL A 361 -18.20 -18.00 13.67
N PHE A 362 -18.73 -17.04 12.90
CA PHE A 362 -20.05 -16.47 13.17
C PHE A 362 -21.09 -17.27 12.41
N GLU A 363 -22.10 -17.75 13.13
CA GLU A 363 -23.32 -18.28 12.52
C GLU A 363 -24.23 -17.09 12.19
N ILE A 364 -24.34 -16.77 10.91
CA ILE A 364 -25.03 -15.55 10.46
C ILE A 364 -26.52 -15.84 10.28
N SER A 365 -27.34 -15.42 11.23
CA SER A 365 -28.80 -15.44 11.10
C SER A 365 -29.36 -14.10 10.61
N ASP A 366 -30.52 -14.13 9.96
CA ASP A 366 -31.25 -12.91 9.56
C ASP A 366 -31.59 -12.04 10.77
N THR A 367 -31.85 -12.67 11.92
CA THR A 367 -32.16 -11.97 13.17
C THR A 367 -30.98 -11.15 13.65
N ASP A 368 -29.76 -11.69 13.56
CA ASP A 368 -28.55 -11.01 14.05
C ASP A 368 -28.20 -9.80 13.19
N VAL A 369 -28.27 -9.96 11.87
CA VAL A 369 -28.06 -8.85 10.93
C VAL A 369 -29.11 -7.77 11.16
N ARG A 370 -30.40 -8.13 11.28
CA ARG A 370 -31.46 -7.16 11.57
C ARG A 370 -31.24 -6.43 12.88
N ASN A 371 -30.82 -7.12 13.92
CA ASN A 371 -30.56 -6.49 15.21
C ASN A 371 -29.37 -5.51 15.14
N ALA A 372 -28.30 -5.85 14.40
CA ALA A 372 -27.17 -4.95 14.16
C ALA A 372 -27.60 -3.69 13.40
N LEU A 373 -28.42 -3.84 12.35
CA LEU A 373 -28.94 -2.69 11.59
C LEU A 373 -29.91 -1.83 12.41
N ARG A 374 -30.77 -2.43 13.25
CA ARG A 374 -31.65 -1.67 14.17
C ARG A 374 -30.85 -0.81 15.13
N GLN A 375 -29.77 -1.35 15.71
CA GLN A 375 -28.89 -0.55 16.56
C GLN A 375 -28.19 0.58 15.81
N ALA A 376 -27.94 0.40 14.51
CA ALA A 376 -27.48 1.46 13.63
C ALA A 376 -28.58 2.45 13.19
N GLY A 377 -29.78 2.39 13.80
CA GLY A 377 -30.90 3.29 13.50
C GLY A 377 -31.71 2.91 12.26
N TRP A 378 -31.60 1.66 11.78
CA TRP A 378 -32.48 1.15 10.73
C TRP A 378 -33.69 0.45 11.37
N ASP A 379 -34.72 1.22 11.69
CA ASP A 379 -35.91 0.69 12.39
C ASP A 379 -36.93 0.05 11.44
N ASP A 380 -36.95 0.48 10.18
CA ASP A 380 -37.87 0.01 9.14
C ASP A 380 -37.29 -1.19 8.35
N LEU A 381 -37.13 -2.34 9.03
CA LEU A 381 -36.56 -3.56 8.44
C LEU A 381 -37.61 -4.64 8.10
N ASN A 382 -38.89 -4.33 8.32
CA ASN A 382 -39.98 -5.31 8.18
C ASN A 382 -40.74 -5.19 6.85
N ALA A 383 -40.38 -4.23 5.98
CA ALA A 383 -40.94 -4.15 4.65
C ALA A 383 -40.38 -5.25 3.74
N GLU A 384 -41.24 -5.92 2.98
CA GLU A 384 -40.86 -6.89 1.91
C GLU A 384 -39.79 -6.29 0.97
N VAL A 385 -39.82 -4.97 0.80
CA VAL A 385 -38.86 -4.15 0.04
C VAL A 385 -37.39 -4.33 0.49
N HIS A 386 -37.15 -4.73 1.74
CA HIS A 386 -35.79 -4.91 2.26
C HIS A 386 -35.29 -6.36 2.22
N GLN A 387 -36.15 -7.34 1.89
CA GLN A 387 -35.78 -8.75 1.88
C GLN A 387 -34.66 -9.05 0.88
N GLU A 388 -34.72 -8.45 -0.31
CA GLU A 388 -33.67 -8.61 -1.33
C GLU A 388 -32.32 -8.06 -0.84
N PHE A 389 -32.31 -6.89 -0.22
CA PHE A 389 -31.09 -6.29 0.34
C PHE A 389 -30.47 -7.16 1.44
N PHE A 390 -31.30 -7.72 2.33
CA PHE A 390 -30.82 -8.65 3.35
C PHE A 390 -30.23 -9.91 2.76
N GLN A 391 -30.85 -10.46 1.71
CA GLN A 391 -30.31 -11.60 0.98
C GLN A 391 -28.99 -11.25 0.30
N GLN A 392 -28.85 -10.07 -0.29
CA GLN A 392 -27.59 -9.60 -0.88
C GLN A 392 -26.50 -9.43 0.19
N LEU A 393 -26.81 -8.79 1.32
CA LEU A 393 -25.87 -8.62 2.43
C LEU A 393 -25.45 -9.97 3.01
N ARG A 394 -26.41 -10.86 3.24
CA ARG A 394 -26.13 -12.21 3.72
C ARG A 394 -25.31 -13.00 2.71
N SER A 395 -25.65 -12.92 1.42
CA SER A 395 -24.87 -13.54 0.34
C SER A 395 -23.46 -12.98 0.28
N ARG A 396 -23.27 -11.68 0.54
CA ARG A 396 -21.94 -11.05 0.56
C ARG A 396 -21.15 -11.50 1.79
N LEU A 397 -21.76 -11.47 2.97
CA LEU A 397 -21.17 -12.01 4.18
C LEU A 397 -20.83 -13.50 4.04
N ALA A 398 -21.67 -14.27 3.36
CA ALA A 398 -21.41 -15.67 3.05
C ALA A 398 -20.34 -15.86 1.95
N SER A 399 -20.17 -14.90 1.03
CA SER A 399 -19.12 -14.97 0.00
C SER A 399 -17.70 -14.89 0.55
N PHE A 400 -17.56 -14.36 1.77
CA PHE A 400 -16.32 -14.37 2.54
C PHE A 400 -15.95 -15.76 3.11
N GLN A 401 -16.76 -16.80 2.83
CA GLN A 401 -16.48 -18.17 3.28
C GLN A 401 -15.32 -18.83 2.55
N PHE A 402 -14.49 -19.57 3.30
CA PHE A 402 -13.59 -20.56 2.75
C PHE A 402 -14.37 -21.75 2.18
N LYS A 403 -14.01 -22.23 0.98
CA LYS A 403 -14.70 -23.31 0.25
C LYS A 403 -14.94 -24.57 1.11
N GLN A 404 -16.15 -25.11 0.97
CA GLN A 404 -16.70 -26.41 1.42
C GLN A 404 -17.46 -26.42 2.75
N ALA A 405 -18.73 -26.00 2.70
CA ALA A 405 -19.80 -26.65 3.47
C ALA A 405 -20.67 -27.48 2.50
N PRO A 406 -21.21 -28.65 2.91
CA PRO A 406 -22.19 -29.40 2.11
C PRO A 406 -23.49 -28.60 1.93
N ASP A 407 -24.19 -28.83 0.81
CA ASP A 407 -25.33 -28.03 0.30
C ASP A 407 -26.52 -27.81 1.26
N ASP A 408 -26.59 -28.56 2.38
CA ASP A 408 -27.73 -28.52 3.33
C ASP A 408 -27.44 -27.83 4.68
N ALA A 409 -26.24 -27.26 4.88
CA ALA A 409 -25.91 -26.56 6.13
C ALA A 409 -26.28 -25.06 6.07
N PRO A 410 -26.72 -24.43 7.19
CA PRO A 410 -26.88 -22.98 7.24
C PRO A 410 -25.55 -22.29 6.89
N PRO A 411 -25.56 -21.14 6.19
CA PRO A 411 -24.34 -20.47 5.78
C PRO A 411 -23.52 -20.05 7.01
N THR A 412 -22.43 -20.76 7.26
CA THR A 412 -21.47 -20.53 8.34
C THR A 412 -20.29 -19.72 7.83
N TYR A 413 -20.00 -18.57 8.42
CA TYR A 413 -18.86 -17.75 8.01
C TYR A 413 -17.53 -18.39 8.45
N HIS A 414 -16.68 -18.75 7.49
CA HIS A 414 -15.41 -19.44 7.72
C HIS A 414 -14.19 -18.62 7.28
N GLU A 415 -14.21 -17.31 7.43
CA GLU A 415 -13.01 -16.53 7.15
C GLU A 415 -12.08 -16.49 8.36
N GLN A 416 -10.78 -16.61 8.11
CA GLN A 416 -9.76 -16.49 9.16
C GLN A 416 -9.63 -15.02 9.54
N MET A 417 -10.56 -14.51 10.35
CA MET A 417 -10.39 -13.23 11.01
C MET A 417 -9.07 -13.28 11.78
N ALA A 418 -8.24 -12.29 11.55
CA ALA A 418 -6.91 -12.23 12.14
C ALA A 418 -6.66 -10.83 12.69
N VAL A 419 -5.97 -10.79 13.83
CA VAL A 419 -5.40 -9.54 14.31
C VAL A 419 -4.28 -9.14 13.34
N HIS A 420 -4.43 -7.96 12.75
CA HIS A 420 -3.41 -7.40 11.89
C HIS A 420 -2.12 -7.10 12.66
N CYS A 421 -0.99 -7.25 11.97
CA CYS A 421 0.33 -7.19 12.58
C CYS A 421 0.61 -5.85 13.27
N GLU A 422 0.20 -4.72 12.71
CA GLU A 422 0.41 -3.40 13.34
C GLU A 422 -0.36 -3.25 14.66
N CYS A 423 -1.56 -3.82 14.75
CA CYS A 423 -2.36 -3.77 15.97
C CYS A 423 -1.86 -4.77 17.03
N ALA A 424 -1.40 -5.94 16.60
CA ALA A 424 -0.71 -6.89 17.48
C ALA A 424 0.57 -6.27 18.07
N LEU A 425 1.31 -5.53 17.25
CA LEU A 425 2.49 -4.80 17.72
C LEU A 425 2.11 -3.73 18.73
N LEU A 426 1.07 -2.93 18.46
CA LEU A 426 0.58 -1.90 19.38
C LEU A 426 0.16 -2.48 20.73
N ALA A 427 -0.57 -3.61 20.72
CA ALA A 427 -0.99 -4.28 21.95
C ALA A 427 0.20 -4.78 22.78
N HIS A 428 1.26 -5.29 22.14
CA HIS A 428 2.49 -5.64 22.83
C HIS A 428 3.25 -4.39 23.33
N LEU A 429 3.27 -3.34 22.51
CA LEU A 429 3.94 -2.07 22.80
C LEU A 429 3.35 -1.39 24.03
N HIS A 430 2.04 -1.49 24.25
CA HIS A 430 1.35 -0.95 25.41
C HIS A 430 1.99 -1.38 26.75
N GLU A 431 2.47 -2.62 26.81
CA GLU A 431 3.10 -3.16 28.03
C GLU A 431 4.57 -2.77 28.14
N GLU A 432 5.31 -2.84 27.04
CA GLU A 432 6.70 -2.36 27.01
C GLU A 432 6.77 -0.86 27.30
N ALA A 433 5.76 -0.08 26.90
CA ALA A 433 5.67 1.36 27.14
C ALA A 433 5.65 1.74 28.63
N LYS A 434 5.18 0.84 29.50
CA LYS A 434 5.20 1.03 30.96
C LYS A 434 6.63 0.98 31.53
N ILE A 435 7.54 0.30 30.84
CA ILE A 435 8.95 0.15 31.21
C ILE A 435 9.80 1.19 30.48
N ARG A 436 9.51 1.41 29.20
CA ARG A 436 10.34 2.19 28.28
C ARG A 436 9.46 2.87 27.23
N PRO A 437 9.52 4.21 27.10
CA PRO A 437 8.71 4.91 26.11
C PRO A 437 9.15 4.49 24.69
N PRO A 438 8.22 4.00 23.85
CA PRO A 438 8.53 3.63 22.49
C PRO A 438 8.71 4.86 21.60
N ILE A 439 9.28 4.68 20.42
CA ILE A 439 9.04 5.65 19.34
C ILE A 439 7.52 5.67 19.09
N PRO A 440 6.86 6.84 19.04
CA PRO A 440 5.40 6.94 18.88
C PRO A 440 4.96 6.64 17.44
N TYR A 441 5.55 5.64 16.81
CA TYR A 441 5.30 5.24 15.44
C TYR A 441 5.49 3.72 15.25
N VAL A 442 4.58 3.13 14.48
CA VAL A 442 4.66 1.76 13.99
C VAL A 442 4.84 1.82 12.48
N GLY A 443 6.04 1.45 12.02
CA GLY A 443 6.35 1.35 10.60
C GLY A 443 5.67 0.14 9.97
N VAL A 444 5.06 0.34 8.81
CA VAL A 444 4.24 -0.69 8.15
C VAL A 444 4.61 -0.85 6.68
N SER A 445 4.72 -2.11 6.25
CA SER A 445 5.07 -2.46 4.86
C SER A 445 3.96 -2.13 3.84
N LYS A 446 2.73 -1.97 4.31
CA LYS A 446 1.56 -1.49 3.57
C LYS A 446 0.80 -0.50 4.47
N LEU A 447 -0.01 0.37 3.88
CA LEU A 447 -0.91 1.21 4.68
C LEU A 447 -1.83 0.32 5.52
N SER A 448 -2.31 0.83 6.65
CA SER A 448 -3.26 0.11 7.50
C SER A 448 -4.65 0.09 6.88
N CYS A 449 -5.43 -0.95 7.17
CA CYS A 449 -6.84 -0.96 6.82
C CYS A 449 -7.62 0.05 7.66
N GLN A 450 -8.86 0.33 7.26
CA GLN A 450 -9.69 1.34 7.95
C GLN A 450 -10.01 0.95 9.40
N LEU A 451 -10.10 -0.35 9.71
CA LEU A 451 -10.35 -0.86 11.06
C LEU A 451 -9.12 -0.75 11.96
N CYS A 452 -7.93 -1.08 11.44
CA CYS A 452 -6.67 -0.86 12.14
C CYS A 452 -6.46 0.61 12.47
N HIS A 453 -6.70 1.49 11.50
CA HIS A 453 -6.59 2.94 11.74
C HIS A 453 -7.54 3.40 12.84
N LEU A 454 -8.81 2.95 12.80
CA LEU A 454 -9.78 3.25 13.84
C LEU A 454 -9.36 2.73 15.23
N TYR A 455 -8.77 1.54 15.29
CA TYR A 455 -8.26 0.97 16.53
C TYR A 455 -7.12 1.81 17.12
N PHE A 456 -6.18 2.28 16.28
CA PHE A 456 -5.11 3.18 16.72
C PHE A 456 -5.67 4.50 17.27
N ASP A 457 -6.66 5.10 16.60
CA ASP A 457 -7.32 6.32 17.10
C ASP A 457 -7.96 6.09 18.47
N CYS A 458 -8.74 5.00 18.62
CA CYS A 458 -9.37 4.67 19.91
C CYS A 458 -8.33 4.39 21.00
N TYR A 459 -7.22 3.71 20.64
CA TYR A 459 -6.13 3.45 21.57
C TYR A 459 -5.49 4.75 22.06
N SER A 460 -5.22 5.70 21.17
CA SER A 460 -4.68 7.01 21.53
C SER A 460 -5.64 7.80 22.41
N ASP A 461 -6.94 7.77 22.14
CA ASP A 461 -7.96 8.43 22.96
C ASP A 461 -8.03 7.88 24.39
N ILE A 462 -7.96 6.55 24.55
CA ILE A 462 -8.03 5.89 25.87
C ILE A 462 -6.73 6.03 26.66
N THR A 463 -5.59 5.82 26.01
CA THR A 463 -4.29 5.76 26.71
C THR A 463 -3.57 7.11 26.78
N GLY A 464 -4.03 8.11 26.02
CA GLY A 464 -3.33 9.39 25.84
C GLY A 464 -2.00 9.25 25.08
N THR A 465 -1.67 8.06 24.57
CA THR A 465 -0.41 7.81 23.86
C THR A 465 -0.61 7.93 22.35
N ALA A 466 0.07 8.90 21.73
CA ALA A 466 -0.07 9.21 20.30
C ALA A 466 0.77 8.30 19.37
N VAL A 467 0.71 6.98 19.58
CA VAL A 467 1.32 6.02 18.63
C VAL A 467 0.47 5.95 17.37
N HIS A 468 1.09 6.06 16.19
CA HIS A 468 0.39 6.04 14.91
C HIS A 468 1.13 5.22 13.85
N THR A 469 0.49 5.00 12.70
CA THR A 469 1.08 4.44 11.47
C THR A 469 1.09 5.50 10.37
N ARG A 470 1.67 5.20 9.19
CA ARG A 470 1.67 6.13 8.03
C ARG A 470 0.28 6.62 7.62
N GLY A 471 -0.77 5.89 7.97
CA GLY A 471 -2.15 6.18 7.60
C GLY A 471 -2.86 4.96 7.02
N THR A 472 -3.99 5.20 6.36
CA THR A 472 -4.90 4.15 5.89
C THR A 472 -5.07 4.13 4.37
N HIS A 473 -5.29 2.94 3.81
CA HIS A 473 -5.76 2.79 2.43
C HIS A 473 -7.29 2.82 2.31
N GLY A 474 -8.01 3.02 3.42
CA GLY A 474 -9.47 3.18 3.44
C GLY A 474 -10.29 1.90 3.25
N GLN A 475 -9.68 0.79 2.84
CA GLN A 475 -10.42 -0.47 2.64
C GLN A 475 -10.69 -1.17 3.98
N LEU A 476 -11.83 -1.85 4.05
CA LEU A 476 -12.17 -2.81 5.09
C LEU A 476 -11.75 -4.20 4.63
N VAL A 477 -11.02 -4.92 5.48
CA VAL A 477 -10.51 -6.28 5.20
C VAL A 477 -10.79 -7.17 6.39
N GLU A 478 -10.45 -8.45 6.28
CA GLU A 478 -10.56 -9.44 7.36
C GLU A 478 -9.85 -8.94 8.61
N TRP A 479 -10.57 -8.76 9.71
CA TRP A 479 -10.02 -8.09 10.87
C TRP A 479 -10.59 -8.63 12.16
N GLN A 480 -9.73 -8.86 13.15
CA GLN A 480 -10.12 -9.22 14.50
C GLN A 480 -9.64 -8.16 15.49
N THR A 481 -10.47 -7.88 16.50
CA THR A 481 -10.19 -6.95 17.58
C THR A 481 -9.01 -7.45 18.40
N PRO A 482 -7.91 -6.68 18.44
CA PRO A 482 -6.77 -6.99 19.31
C PRO A 482 -7.19 -6.90 20.78
N SER A 483 -6.57 -7.71 21.63
CA SER A 483 -6.66 -7.56 23.09
C SER A 483 -5.34 -7.05 23.64
N LEU A 484 -5.41 -6.13 24.60
CA LEU A 484 -4.29 -5.84 25.49
C LEU A 484 -4.06 -7.02 26.45
N LEU A 485 -2.94 -7.03 27.18
CA LEU A 485 -2.66 -8.12 28.12
C LEU A 485 -3.59 -8.09 29.34
N PRO A 486 -3.76 -9.23 30.04
CA PRO A 486 -4.62 -9.31 31.22
C PRO A 486 -4.31 -8.28 32.31
N ALA A 487 -3.05 -7.84 32.40
CA ALA A 487 -2.64 -6.77 33.31
C ALA A 487 -3.31 -5.41 33.03
N SER A 488 -3.88 -5.23 31.83
CA SER A 488 -4.49 -4.00 31.33
C SER A 488 -5.97 -4.21 30.96
N ALA A 489 -6.64 -5.18 31.61
CA ALA A 489 -8.01 -5.57 31.29
C ALA A 489 -9.03 -4.42 31.38
N ALA A 490 -8.84 -3.47 32.30
CA ALA A 490 -9.71 -2.31 32.43
C ALA A 490 -9.60 -1.36 31.22
N GLU A 491 -8.36 -1.09 30.77
CA GLU A 491 -8.10 -0.28 29.58
C GLU A 491 -8.56 -1.00 28.31
N ASP A 492 -8.36 -2.33 28.23
CA ASP A 492 -8.86 -3.15 27.12
C ASP A 492 -10.39 -3.06 27.00
N GLN A 493 -11.10 -3.13 28.14
CA GLN A 493 -12.55 -3.00 28.18
C GLN A 493 -13.01 -1.61 27.71
N GLN A 494 -12.34 -0.54 28.17
CA GLN A 494 -12.64 0.83 27.73
C GLN A 494 -12.38 1.03 26.23
N LEU A 495 -11.27 0.46 25.73
CA LEU A 495 -10.90 0.50 24.32
C LEU A 495 -11.94 -0.23 23.46
N ARG A 496 -12.36 -1.43 23.87
CA ARG A 496 -13.40 -2.19 23.19
C ARG A 496 -14.73 -1.45 23.15
N GLU A 497 -15.12 -0.80 24.25
CA GLU A 497 -16.35 -0.01 24.32
C GLU A 497 -16.31 1.23 23.42
N LEU A 498 -15.18 1.96 23.41
CA LEU A 498 -15.01 3.11 22.52
C LEU A 498 -15.01 2.68 21.04
N LEU A 499 -14.27 1.62 20.72
CA LEU A 499 -14.22 1.04 19.38
C LEU A 499 -15.62 0.63 18.92
N ARG A 500 -16.38 -0.06 19.77
CA ARG A 500 -17.78 -0.44 19.52
C ARG A 500 -18.63 0.78 19.16
N GLY A 501 -18.56 1.83 19.97
CA GLY A 501 -19.27 3.09 19.71
C GLY A 501 -18.89 3.72 18.36
N GLN A 502 -17.62 3.67 17.97
CA GLN A 502 -17.16 4.17 16.67
C GLN A 502 -17.62 3.29 15.50
N LEU A 503 -17.58 1.97 15.65
CA LEU A 503 -18.07 1.03 14.63
C LEU A 503 -19.56 1.23 14.39
N LEU A 504 -20.36 1.38 15.44
CA LEU A 504 -21.79 1.71 15.33
C LEU A 504 -22.02 3.03 14.57
N ARG A 505 -21.25 4.09 14.88
CA ARG A 505 -21.33 5.36 14.13
C ARG A 505 -21.02 5.19 12.64
N ARG A 506 -20.03 4.39 12.29
CA ARG A 506 -19.70 4.08 10.89
C ARG A 506 -20.80 3.24 10.24
N LEU A 507 -21.36 2.29 10.98
CA LEU A 507 -22.47 1.47 10.52
C LEU A 507 -23.71 2.31 10.17
N VAL A 508 -24.06 3.29 11.02
CA VAL A 508 -25.12 4.27 10.75
C VAL A 508 -24.87 5.00 9.42
N THR A 509 -23.62 5.39 9.18
CA THR A 509 -23.23 6.10 7.95
C THR A 509 -23.38 5.23 6.72
N GLU A 510 -22.91 3.97 6.77
CA GLU A 510 -23.04 3.02 5.66
C GLU A 510 -24.50 2.63 5.40
N VAL A 511 -25.31 2.47 6.45
CA VAL A 511 -26.75 2.26 6.33
C VAL A 511 -27.43 3.44 5.62
N ALA A 512 -27.11 4.68 5.99
CA ALA A 512 -27.67 5.85 5.34
C ALA A 512 -27.30 5.92 3.84
N ARG A 513 -26.08 5.51 3.48
CA ARG A 513 -25.64 5.35 2.08
C ARG A 513 -26.45 4.29 1.35
N SER A 514 -26.63 3.11 1.95
CA SER A 514 -27.45 2.03 1.37
C SER A 514 -28.89 2.48 1.10
N ARG A 515 -29.52 3.18 2.07
CA ARG A 515 -30.88 3.72 1.92
C ARG A 515 -30.99 4.72 0.77
N THR A 516 -30.00 5.60 0.64
CA THR A 516 -29.96 6.58 -0.45
C THR A 516 -29.88 5.89 -1.81
N ARG A 517 -29.03 4.86 -1.93
CA ARG A 517 -28.89 4.08 -3.16
C ARG A 517 -30.18 3.33 -3.53
N GLN A 518 -30.83 2.69 -2.55
CA GLN A 518 -32.11 1.99 -2.78
C GLN A 518 -33.22 2.94 -3.28
N ARG A 519 -33.31 4.16 -2.75
CA ARG A 519 -34.28 5.16 -3.20
C ARG A 519 -34.03 5.60 -4.65
N LEU A 520 -32.77 5.72 -5.06
CA LEU A 520 -32.41 6.08 -6.43
C LEU A 520 -32.74 4.94 -7.42
N SER A 521 -32.49 3.69 -7.03
CA SER A 521 -32.82 2.51 -7.86
C SER A 521 -34.33 2.36 -8.07
N THR A 522 -35.14 2.52 -7.02
CA THR A 522 -36.61 2.42 -7.11
C THR A 522 -37.23 3.58 -7.90
N SER A 523 -36.66 4.79 -7.82
CA SER A 523 -37.10 5.93 -8.62
C SER A 523 -36.82 5.77 -10.12
N SER A 524 -35.81 4.97 -10.51
CA SER A 524 -35.40 4.81 -11.91
C SER A 524 -36.22 3.77 -12.67
N GLN A 525 -37.05 2.97 -11.99
CA GLN A 525 -37.95 1.99 -12.61
C GLN A 525 -39.38 2.51 -12.82
N SER A 526 -39.70 3.73 -12.35
CA SER A 526 -40.99 4.36 -12.61
C SER A 526 -41.00 5.05 -13.99
N THR A 527 -41.08 4.26 -15.06
CA THR A 527 -41.61 4.73 -16.34
C THR A 527 -43.11 4.45 -16.36
N VAL A 528 -43.88 5.42 -15.90
CA VAL A 528 -45.33 5.42 -16.11
C VAL A 528 -45.57 5.62 -17.62
N PRO A 529 -46.31 4.74 -18.31
CA PRO A 529 -46.71 4.98 -19.68
C PRO A 529 -47.67 6.16 -19.69
N SER A 530 -47.27 7.28 -20.30
CA SER A 530 -48.17 8.42 -20.46
C SER A 530 -49.17 8.10 -21.56
N GLU A 531 -50.36 7.64 -21.16
CA GLU A 531 -51.55 7.71 -21.99
C GLU A 531 -51.89 9.19 -22.28
N GLY A 532 -52.35 9.41 -23.51
CA GLY A 532 -52.42 10.71 -24.14
C GLY A 532 -53.44 11.66 -23.53
N ALA A 533 -53.11 12.94 -23.57
CA ALA A 533 -54.07 14.03 -23.55
C ALA A 533 -53.56 15.20 -24.40
N GLU A 534 -54.27 15.37 -25.51
CA GLU A 534 -54.68 16.59 -26.20
C GLU A 534 -53.78 17.82 -26.28
N VAL A 535 -53.53 18.15 -27.54
CA VAL A 535 -53.10 19.42 -28.10
C VAL A 535 -54.09 20.54 -27.73
N THR A 536 -53.61 21.59 -27.06
CA THR A 536 -54.18 22.94 -27.22
C THR A 536 -53.08 23.99 -27.33
N ASN A 537 -53.25 24.84 -28.34
CA ASN A 537 -52.31 25.85 -28.82
C ASN A 537 -52.27 27.13 -27.96
N GLY A 538 -51.04 27.62 -27.73
CA GLY A 538 -50.65 29.04 -27.73
C GLY A 538 -50.49 29.74 -26.37
N PRO A 539 -49.79 30.92 -26.29
CA PRO A 539 -48.98 31.61 -27.30
C PRO A 539 -47.52 31.89 -26.89
N ARG A 540 -46.71 32.20 -27.90
CA ARG A 540 -45.32 32.70 -27.88
C ARG A 540 -45.10 33.91 -26.96
N MET A 541 -43.95 33.94 -26.29
CA MET A 541 -43.19 35.16 -25.99
C MET A 541 -41.68 34.94 -26.26
N PRO A 542 -40.92 36.00 -26.58
CA PRO A 542 -39.67 35.92 -27.33
C PRO A 542 -38.39 35.98 -26.48
N GLY A 543 -37.33 35.38 -27.02
CA GLY A 543 -36.00 35.99 -27.16
C GLY A 543 -35.17 36.25 -25.90
N VAL A 544 -34.17 35.38 -25.67
CA VAL A 544 -32.85 35.79 -25.14
C VAL A 544 -31.77 34.96 -25.85
N VAL A 545 -31.35 35.42 -27.03
CA VAL A 545 -30.04 35.14 -27.59
C VAL A 545 -29.29 36.45 -27.44
N ASP A 546 -28.34 36.50 -26.51
CA ASP A 546 -27.18 37.42 -26.47
C ASP A 546 -26.54 37.36 -25.08
N SER A 547 -25.71 36.34 -24.80
CA SER A 547 -24.72 36.45 -23.72
C SER A 547 -23.64 35.34 -23.73
N LEU A 548 -23.10 34.99 -24.90
CA LEU A 548 -22.01 34.00 -25.02
C LEU A 548 -20.86 34.48 -25.94
N THR A 549 -20.55 35.78 -25.92
CA THR A 549 -19.44 36.35 -26.71
C THR A 549 -18.51 37.27 -25.90
N ALA A 550 -18.50 37.15 -24.56
CA ALA A 550 -17.66 37.98 -23.69
C ALA A 550 -16.69 37.21 -22.77
N MET A 551 -16.60 35.87 -22.88
CA MET A 551 -15.71 35.06 -22.01
C MET A 551 -14.44 34.52 -22.68
N VAL A 552 -14.22 34.77 -23.98
CA VAL A 552 -13.05 34.20 -24.70
C VAL A 552 -11.83 35.16 -24.75
N ASP A 553 -11.98 36.44 -24.42
CA ASP A 553 -10.87 37.42 -24.50
C ASP A 553 -10.09 37.65 -23.18
N LYS A 554 -10.31 36.83 -22.14
CA LYS A 554 -9.63 36.98 -20.85
C LYS A 554 -8.53 35.96 -20.54
N MET A 555 -8.25 35.01 -21.43
CA MET A 555 -7.28 33.93 -21.15
C MET A 555 -5.95 33.99 -21.91
N ASN A 556 -5.66 35.05 -22.66
CA ASN A 556 -4.34 35.23 -23.30
C ASN A 556 -3.65 36.54 -22.87
N LYS A 557 -2.91 36.50 -21.75
CA LYS A 557 -1.80 37.43 -21.50
C LYS A 557 -0.59 36.69 -20.89
N PRO A 558 0.63 36.88 -21.43
CA PRO A 558 1.84 36.26 -20.91
C PRO A 558 2.37 36.99 -19.66
N PRO A 559 3.20 36.33 -18.83
CA PRO A 559 3.68 36.90 -17.57
C PRO A 559 4.70 38.03 -17.80
N ARG A 560 4.48 39.15 -17.11
CA ARG A 560 5.38 40.32 -17.06
C ARG A 560 6.63 40.00 -16.24
N LYS A 561 7.82 40.20 -16.83
CA LYS A 561 9.13 40.17 -16.16
C LYS A 561 9.20 41.21 -15.03
N ARG A 562 9.60 40.78 -13.83
CA ARG A 562 9.93 41.66 -12.70
C ARG A 562 11.26 42.36 -12.98
N ARG A 563 11.23 43.69 -12.94
CA ARG A 563 12.36 44.61 -13.06
C ARG A 563 12.92 44.84 -11.65
N THR A 564 14.16 44.44 -11.41
CA THR A 564 14.94 44.84 -10.23
C THR A 564 15.40 46.28 -10.43
N THR A 565 14.95 47.17 -9.55
CA THR A 565 15.51 48.52 -9.41
C THR A 565 16.51 48.50 -8.26
N THR A 566 17.77 48.67 -8.62
CA THR A 566 18.86 49.10 -7.75
C THR A 566 18.75 50.62 -7.59
N THR A 567 18.78 51.13 -6.37
CA THR A 567 19.10 52.53 -6.09
C THR A 567 20.20 52.58 -5.03
N ALA A 568 21.09 53.55 -5.26
CA ALA A 568 22.35 53.81 -4.60
C ALA A 568 22.23 54.22 -3.12
#